data_AF-A0A7U6KP47-F1
#
_entry.id   AF-A0A7U6KP47-F1
#
_cell.length_a   1.000
_cell.length_b   1.000
_cell.length_c   1.000
_cell.angle_alpha   90.00
_cell.angle_beta   90.00
_cell.angle_gamma   90.00
#
_symmetry.space_group_name_H-M   'P 1'
#
loop_
_entity.id
_entity.type
_entity.pdbx_description
1 polymer ?
#
loop_
_entity_poly.entity_id
_entity_poly.type
_entity_poly.pdbx_seq_one_letter_code
_entity_poly.pdbx_strand_id
1 'polypeptide(L)'
;MSEKKLDSHIPDDGNEYLFTDTFPKGTGKGLIVVAIAAIISFIIYSVLPFEVSANKGLAMLFFIGVLWLTEAIHVTITAILVVVVGTLIGIPDFNAEVGLQSFASPIIYLFFGGFALAAALHVQKLDRKIALKILSLSGGKLSTAVLLIFGVTAFFVNVDLKYGDNGNDATACPRYFDAS
;
A
#
# COMPACT_ATOMS: atom_id res chain seq x y z
N MET A 1 -42.64 24.37 -37.65
CA MET A 1 -43.10 25.03 -36.40
C MET A 1 -43.06 24.01 -35.26
N SER A 2 -41.86 23.66 -34.78
CA SER A 2 -41.68 22.83 -33.58
C SER A 2 -40.24 22.98 -33.07
N GLU A 3 -39.87 24.20 -32.70
CA GLU A 3 -38.54 24.49 -32.16
C GLU A 3 -38.65 25.61 -31.12
N LYS A 4 -39.58 25.45 -30.17
CA LYS A 4 -39.79 26.40 -29.07
C LYS A 4 -40.30 25.69 -27.82
N LYS A 5 -39.56 24.70 -27.33
CA LYS A 5 -39.77 24.15 -25.97
C LYS A 5 -38.62 23.29 -25.45
N LEU A 6 -37.37 23.78 -25.48
CA LEU A 6 -36.29 23.08 -24.77
C LEU A 6 -35.23 23.96 -24.11
N ASP A 7 -35.46 25.27 -23.98
CA ASP A 7 -34.38 26.19 -23.55
C ASP A 7 -34.82 27.12 -22.40
N SER A 8 -35.66 26.64 -21.48
CA SER A 8 -36.13 27.44 -20.34
C SER A 8 -35.79 26.87 -18.96
N HIS A 9 -34.79 25.98 -18.87
CA HIS A 9 -34.38 25.43 -17.58
C HIS A 9 -32.86 25.30 -17.42
N ILE A 10 -32.09 26.21 -18.04
CA ILE A 10 -30.68 26.40 -17.71
C ILE A 10 -30.57 27.66 -16.83
N PRO A 11 -30.27 27.54 -15.53
CA PRO A 11 -29.86 28.68 -14.73
C PRO A 11 -28.54 29.24 -15.28
N ASP A 12 -28.55 30.54 -15.62
CA ASP A 12 -27.43 31.29 -16.19
C ASP A 12 -26.65 31.98 -15.07
N ASP A 13 -25.96 31.18 -14.26
CA ASP A 13 -24.93 31.67 -13.34
C ASP A 13 -23.77 30.66 -13.23
N GLY A 14 -22.64 30.99 -13.87
CA GLY A 14 -21.47 30.10 -14.02
C GLY A 14 -20.74 29.72 -12.72
N ASN A 15 -21.32 30.04 -11.57
CA ASN A 15 -20.82 29.82 -10.22
C ASN A 15 -21.64 28.77 -9.43
N GLU A 16 -22.86 28.42 -9.85
CA GLU A 16 -23.72 27.48 -9.11
C GLU A 16 -23.30 26.01 -9.33
N TYR A 17 -22.82 25.65 -10.51
CA TYR A 17 -22.31 24.30 -10.80
C TYR A 17 -20.95 23.98 -10.14
N LEU A 18 -20.12 25.00 -9.87
CA LEU A 18 -18.80 24.78 -9.25
C LEU A 18 -18.86 24.48 -7.76
N PHE A 19 -19.87 25.00 -7.05
CA PHE A 19 -19.99 24.83 -5.61
C PHE A 19 -20.82 23.62 -5.21
N THR A 20 -21.76 23.21 -6.05
CA THR A 20 -22.77 22.21 -5.68
C THR A 20 -22.30 20.77 -5.93
N ASP A 21 -21.32 20.56 -6.83
CA ASP A 21 -20.77 19.24 -7.16
C ASP A 21 -19.44 18.89 -6.44
N THR A 22 -18.89 19.80 -5.63
CA THR A 22 -17.63 19.54 -4.89
C THR A 22 -17.82 18.70 -3.62
N PHE A 23 -19.05 18.42 -3.20
CA PHE A 23 -19.31 17.64 -1.99
C PHE A 23 -19.59 16.17 -2.33
N PRO A 24 -18.58 15.28 -2.22
CA PRO A 24 -18.79 13.86 -2.45
C PRO A 24 -19.81 13.30 -1.44
N LYS A 25 -21.01 12.97 -1.92
CA LYS A 25 -22.03 12.19 -1.20
C LYS A 25 -21.57 10.74 -1.08
N GLY A 26 -20.63 10.48 -0.17
CA GLY A 26 -20.09 9.15 0.10
C GLY A 26 -19.32 9.02 1.42
N THR A 27 -18.78 10.14 1.94
CA THR A 27 -17.96 10.19 3.15
C THR A 27 -18.68 9.74 4.43
N GLY A 28 -20.01 9.91 4.49
CA GLY A 28 -20.79 9.59 5.69
C GLY A 28 -20.71 8.12 6.11
N LYS A 29 -20.66 7.19 5.15
CA LYS A 29 -20.58 5.75 5.45
C LYS A 29 -19.23 5.38 6.07
N GLY A 30 -18.13 5.93 5.54
CA GLY A 30 -16.79 5.70 6.08
C GLY A 30 -16.64 6.25 7.50
N LEU A 31 -17.14 7.47 7.75
CA LEU A 31 -17.14 8.07 9.09
C LEU A 31 -17.94 7.26 10.11
N ILE A 32 -19.09 6.70 9.72
CA ILE A 32 -19.89 5.83 10.59
C ILE A 32 -19.09 4.57 10.96
N VAL A 33 -18.44 3.93 9.98
CA VAL A 33 -17.62 2.73 10.24
C VAL A 33 -16.45 3.05 11.19
N VAL A 34 -15.79 4.19 11.01
CA VAL A 34 -14.70 4.64 11.89
C VAL A 34 -15.21 4.89 13.31
N ALA A 35 -16.35 5.56 13.46
CA ALA A 35 -16.94 5.82 14.77
C ALA A 35 -17.34 4.52 15.48
N ILE A 36 -17.96 3.58 14.77
CA ILE A 36 -18.31 2.25 15.30
C ILE A 36 -17.04 1.50 15.72
N ALA A 37 -16.01 1.47 14.86
CA ALA A 37 -14.74 0.81 15.16
C ALA A 37 -14.05 1.41 16.41
N ALA A 38 -14.10 2.74 16.58
CA ALA A 38 -13.54 3.42 17.74
C ALA A 38 -14.30 3.06 19.03
N ILE A 39 -15.63 3.02 18.98
CA ILE A 39 -16.46 2.62 20.13
C ILE A 39 -16.17 1.17 20.52
N ILE A 40 -16.11 0.26 19.54
CA ILE A 40 -15.82 -1.16 19.80
C ILE A 40 -14.40 -1.32 20.38
N SER A 41 -13.42 -0.59 19.84
CA SER A 41 -12.04 -0.59 20.37
C SER A 41 -11.97 -0.11 21.82
N PHE A 42 -12.73 0.93 22.18
CA PHE A 42 -12.82 1.44 23.55
C PHE A 42 -13.46 0.43 24.53
N ILE A 43 -14.50 -0.29 24.07
CA ILE A 43 -15.13 -1.37 24.84
C ILE A 43 -14.12 -2.50 25.11
N ILE A 44 -13.37 -2.91 24.08
CA ILE A 44 -12.31 -3.93 24.21
C ILE A 44 -11.22 -3.50 25.20
N TYR A 45 -10.79 -2.24 25.14
CA TYR A 45 -9.84 -1.69 26.11
C TYR A 45 -10.35 -1.79 27.56
N SER A 46 -11.66 -1.59 27.78
CA SER A 46 -12.26 -1.61 29.12
C SER A 46 -12.53 -3.03 29.65
N VAL A 47 -12.74 -4.01 28.78
CA VAL A 47 -13.10 -5.39 29.15
C VAL A 47 -11.86 -6.27 29.41
N LEU A 48 -10.71 -5.91 28.86
CA LEU A 48 -9.50 -6.73 28.95
C LEU A 48 -8.73 -6.52 30.28
N PRO A 49 -8.50 -7.58 31.09
CA PRO A 49 -7.73 -7.50 32.33
C PRO A 49 -6.25 -7.87 32.12
N PHE A 50 -5.57 -7.32 31.10
CA PHE A 50 -4.13 -7.51 30.90
C PHE A 50 -3.32 -6.27 31.33
N GLU A 51 -2.00 -6.35 31.14
CA GLU A 51 -1.09 -5.23 31.33
C GLU A 51 -1.48 -4.05 30.42
N VAL A 52 -1.30 -2.82 30.91
CA VAL A 52 -1.83 -1.60 30.29
C VAL A 52 -1.30 -1.39 28.88
N SER A 53 -0.03 -1.72 28.62
CA SER A 53 0.60 -1.61 27.30
C SER A 53 0.06 -2.66 26.33
N ALA A 54 -0.14 -3.90 26.78
CA ALA A 54 -0.76 -4.97 25.99
C ALA A 54 -2.21 -4.64 25.59
N ASN A 55 -3.02 -4.10 26.52
CA ASN A 55 -4.39 -3.66 26.24
C ASN A 55 -4.45 -2.55 25.18
N LYS A 56 -3.55 -1.57 25.29
CA LYS A 56 -3.43 -0.48 24.32
C LYS A 56 -3.08 -0.99 22.92
N GLY A 57 -2.09 -1.89 22.83
CA GLY A 57 -1.67 -2.49 21.56
C GLY A 57 -2.77 -3.31 20.89
N LEU A 58 -3.49 -4.13 21.66
CA LEU A 58 -4.56 -4.96 21.10
C LEU A 58 -5.78 -4.14 20.65
N ALA A 59 -6.17 -3.13 21.43
CA ALA A 59 -7.26 -2.22 21.07
C ALA A 59 -6.93 -1.43 19.79
N MET A 60 -5.68 -0.98 19.65
CA MET A 60 -5.17 -0.30 18.46
C MET A 60 -5.12 -1.23 17.24
N LEU A 61 -4.58 -2.45 17.41
CA LEU A 61 -4.53 -3.47 16.35
C LEU A 61 -5.94 -3.79 15.83
N PHE A 62 -6.90 -3.99 16.73
CA PHE A 62 -8.28 -4.26 16.36
C PHE A 62 -8.91 -3.09 15.59
N PHE A 63 -8.72 -1.86 16.09
CA PHE A 63 -9.21 -0.65 15.42
C PHE A 63 -8.67 -0.56 13.98
N ILE A 64 -7.36 -0.67 13.81
CA ILE A 64 -6.71 -0.57 12.49
C ILE A 64 -7.12 -1.74 11.59
N GLY A 65 -7.22 -2.96 12.14
CA GLY A 65 -7.62 -4.16 11.40
C GLY A 65 -9.03 -4.04 10.82
N VAL A 66 -9.98 -3.49 11.59
CA VAL A 66 -11.33 -3.20 11.09
C VAL A 66 -11.29 -2.13 9.99
N LEU A 67 -10.50 -1.07 10.14
CA LEU A 67 -10.38 -0.02 9.13
C LEU A 67 -9.76 -0.53 7.81
N TRP A 68 -8.81 -1.46 7.87
CA TRP A 68 -8.22 -2.11 6.69
C TRP A 68 -9.20 -3.06 6.00
N LEU A 69 -9.90 -3.91 6.75
CA LEU A 69 -10.83 -4.88 6.17
C LEU A 69 -12.09 -4.24 5.58
N THR A 70 -12.55 -3.14 6.16
CA THR A 70 -13.78 -2.46 5.71
C THR A 70 -13.53 -1.46 4.58
N GLU A 71 -12.28 -1.14 4.28
CA GLU A 71 -11.87 -0.10 3.31
C GLU A 71 -12.67 1.21 3.48
N ALA A 72 -13.14 1.51 4.69
CA ALA A 72 -13.93 2.70 5.01
C ALA A 72 -13.15 3.99 4.72
N ILE A 73 -11.82 3.89 4.81
CA ILE A 73 -10.84 4.89 4.42
C ILE A 73 -9.81 4.19 3.52
N HIS A 74 -9.29 4.88 2.51
CA HIS A 74 -8.20 4.39 1.66
C HIS A 74 -7.01 3.90 2.50
N VAL A 75 -6.45 2.74 2.15
CA VAL A 75 -5.40 2.04 2.90
C VAL A 75 -4.20 2.94 3.23
N THR A 76 -3.80 3.82 2.30
CA THR A 76 -2.71 4.78 2.54
C THR A 76 -3.04 5.81 3.62
N ILE A 77 -4.27 6.30 3.67
CA ILE A 77 -4.69 7.26 4.71
C ILE A 77 -4.77 6.52 6.05
N THR A 78 -5.28 5.30 6.07
CA THR A 78 -5.30 4.46 7.28
C THR A 78 -3.88 4.21 7.80
N ALA A 79 -2.89 3.97 6.93
CA ALA A 79 -1.49 3.79 7.33
C ALA A 79 -0.91 5.04 8.03
N ILE A 80 -1.23 6.25 7.57
CA ILE A 80 -0.83 7.50 8.23
C ILE A 80 -1.57 7.65 9.57
N LEU A 81 -2.86 7.33 9.60
CA LEU A 81 -3.69 7.36 10.81
C LEU A 81 -3.12 6.45 11.92
N VAL A 82 -2.56 5.29 11.57
CA VAL A 82 -1.88 4.39 12.53
C VAL A 82 -0.81 5.12 13.34
N VAL A 83 0.04 5.92 12.69
CA VAL A 83 1.11 6.66 13.39
C VAL A 83 0.51 7.70 14.33
N VAL A 84 -0.53 8.41 13.88
CA VAL A 84 -1.20 9.43 14.69
C VAL A 84 -1.89 8.79 15.91
N VAL A 85 -2.63 7.70 15.71
CA VAL A 85 -3.30 6.99 16.80
C VAL A 85 -2.30 6.36 17.77
N GLY A 86 -1.21 5.77 17.25
CA GLY A 86 -0.15 5.17 18.08
C GLY A 86 0.54 6.19 18.98
N THR A 87 0.79 7.39 18.47
CA THR A 87 1.40 8.47 19.26
C THR A 87 0.43 9.07 20.28
N LEU A 88 -0.88 9.16 19.95
CA LEU A 88 -1.91 9.64 20.88
C LEU A 88 -2.22 8.64 22.02
N ILE A 89 -2.17 7.34 21.76
CA ILE A 89 -2.38 6.29 22.77
C ILE A 89 -1.23 6.25 23.79
N GLY A 90 -0.07 6.83 23.46
CA GLY A 90 1.06 6.97 24.37
C GLY A 90 1.52 5.61 24.89
N ILE A 91 1.84 4.69 23.97
CA ILE A 91 2.56 3.46 24.31
C ILE A 91 3.98 3.90 24.71
N PRO A 92 4.53 3.41 25.84
CA PRO A 92 5.92 3.69 26.18
C PRO A 92 6.82 3.40 24.97
N ASP A 93 7.73 4.32 24.68
CA ASP A 93 8.69 4.29 23.56
C ASP A 93 8.15 4.53 22.13
N PHE A 94 6.83 4.71 21.95
CA PHE A 94 6.26 4.98 20.62
C PHE A 94 6.01 6.48 20.35
N ASN A 95 7.05 7.17 19.89
CA ASN A 95 6.99 8.59 19.49
C ASN A 95 6.68 8.77 18.00
N ALA A 96 6.21 9.97 17.63
CA ALA A 96 5.92 10.30 16.23
C ALA A 96 7.14 10.16 15.34
N GLU A 97 8.31 10.51 15.87
CA GLU A 97 9.59 10.34 15.17
C GLU A 97 9.88 8.88 14.82
N VAL A 98 9.71 7.96 15.79
CA VAL A 98 9.93 6.51 15.59
C VAL A 98 8.92 5.95 14.57
N GLY A 99 7.66 6.37 14.65
CA GLY A 99 6.64 5.99 13.69
C GLY A 99 6.95 6.47 12.26
N LEU A 100 7.45 7.70 12.11
CA LEU A 100 7.83 8.26 10.81
C LEU A 100 9.08 7.62 10.21
N GLN A 101 10.03 7.16 11.03
CA GLN A 101 11.20 6.42 10.55
C GLN A 101 10.82 5.15 9.78
N SER A 102 9.71 4.50 10.17
CA SER A 102 9.22 3.29 9.49
C SER A 102 8.74 3.56 8.04
N PHE A 103 8.31 4.78 7.73
CA PHE A 103 7.95 5.19 6.35
C PHE A 103 9.18 5.38 5.46
N ALA A 104 10.36 5.57 6.05
CA ALA A 104 11.64 5.71 5.37
C ALA A 104 12.46 4.42 5.42
N SER A 105 11.81 3.25 5.38
CA SER A 105 12.54 1.99 5.38
C SER A 105 13.27 1.74 4.05
N PRO A 106 14.43 1.04 4.05
CA PRO A 106 15.17 0.71 2.84
C PRO A 106 14.34 -0.03 1.79
N ILE A 107 13.38 -0.84 2.25
CA ILE A 107 12.48 -1.62 1.39
C ILE A 107 11.54 -0.70 0.62
N ILE A 108 10.99 0.33 1.27
CA ILE A 108 10.13 1.32 0.61
C ILE A 108 10.92 2.08 -0.45
N TYR A 109 12.15 2.48 -0.16
CA TYR A 109 13.04 3.10 -1.14
C TYR A 109 13.40 2.16 -2.30
N LEU A 110 13.59 0.87 -2.03
CA LEU A 110 13.81 -0.14 -3.08
C LEU A 110 12.60 -0.28 -4.00
N PHE A 111 11.37 -0.30 -3.44
CA PHE A 111 10.15 -0.29 -4.24
C PHE A 111 10.02 0.99 -5.07
N PHE A 112 10.30 2.16 -4.49
CA PHE A 112 10.31 3.42 -5.24
C PHE A 112 11.35 3.40 -6.37
N GLY A 113 12.56 2.88 -6.13
CA GLY A 113 13.57 2.69 -7.16
C GLY A 113 13.12 1.72 -8.25
N GLY A 114 12.45 0.63 -7.88
CA GLY A 114 11.86 -0.32 -8.82
C GLY A 114 10.76 0.29 -9.69
N PHE A 115 9.86 1.08 -9.10
CA PHE A 115 8.81 1.80 -9.85
C PHE A 115 9.38 2.89 -10.75
N ALA A 116 10.39 3.64 -10.27
CA ALA A 116 11.08 4.64 -11.07
C ALA A 116 11.81 3.99 -12.27
N LEU A 117 12.47 2.86 -12.04
CA LEU A 117 13.12 2.08 -13.10
C LEU A 117 12.08 1.54 -14.11
N ALA A 118 10.98 0.96 -13.63
CA ALA A 118 9.90 0.46 -14.48
C ALA A 118 9.30 1.59 -15.34
N ALA A 119 9.06 2.77 -14.75
CA ALA A 119 8.60 3.95 -15.46
C ALA A 119 9.61 4.44 -16.50
N ALA A 120 10.91 4.46 -16.17
CA ALA A 120 11.96 4.82 -17.12
C ALA A 120 12.01 3.85 -18.31
N LEU A 121 11.93 2.54 -18.05
CA LEU A 121 11.89 1.51 -19.11
C LEU A 121 10.64 1.66 -20.00
N HIS A 122 9.50 1.99 -19.40
CA HIS A 122 8.25 2.23 -20.11
C HIS A 122 8.31 3.48 -21.01
N VAL A 123 8.80 4.61 -20.49
CA VAL A 123 8.96 5.86 -21.27
C VAL A 123 9.94 5.67 -22.42
N GLN A 124 11.01 4.90 -22.22
CA GLN A 124 11.98 4.53 -23.27
C GLN A 124 11.45 3.47 -24.26
N LYS A 125 10.23 2.95 -24.04
CA LYS A 125 9.60 1.84 -24.77
C LYS A 125 10.50 0.60 -24.85
N LEU A 126 11.41 0.46 -23.88
CA LEU A 126 12.37 -0.63 -23.84
C LEU A 126 11.65 -1.94 -23.46
N ASP A 127 10.68 -1.84 -22.56
CA ASP A 127 9.69 -2.87 -22.25
C ASP A 127 9.03 -3.44 -23.52
N ARG A 128 8.54 -2.57 -24.41
CA ARG A 128 7.87 -2.98 -25.67
C ARG A 128 8.85 -3.60 -26.67
N LYS A 129 10.06 -3.04 -26.80
CA LYS A 129 11.10 -3.60 -27.68
C LYS A 129 11.51 -5.00 -27.24
N ILE A 130 11.69 -5.21 -25.93
CA ILE A 130 12.03 -6.51 -25.36
C ILE A 130 10.88 -7.50 -25.59
N ALA A 131 9.64 -7.11 -25.31
CA ALA A 131 8.47 -7.95 -25.52
C ALA A 131 8.34 -8.41 -26.98
N LEU A 132 8.50 -7.49 -27.94
CA LEU A 132 8.45 -7.81 -29.38
C LEU A 132 9.63 -8.71 -29.80
N LYS A 133 10.83 -8.49 -29.26
CA LYS A 133 12.00 -9.33 -29.56
C LYS A 133 11.77 -10.77 -29.08
N ILE A 134 11.28 -10.95 -27.86
CA ILE A 134 10.95 -12.28 -27.32
C ILE A 134 9.84 -12.95 -28.15
N LEU A 135 8.80 -12.20 -28.51
CA LEU A 135 7.70 -12.73 -29.34
C LEU A 135 8.19 -13.16 -30.73
N SER A 136 9.10 -12.40 -31.33
CA SER A 136 9.72 -12.75 -32.62
C SER A 136 10.59 -14.01 -32.52
N LEU A 137 11.40 -14.15 -31.46
CA LEU A 137 12.21 -15.34 -31.18
C LEU A 137 11.35 -16.58 -30.94
N SER A 138 10.18 -16.40 -30.32
CA SER A 138 9.22 -17.46 -30.03
C SER A 138 8.32 -17.83 -31.23
N GLY A 139 8.48 -17.18 -32.39
CA GLY A 139 7.68 -17.44 -33.58
C GLY A 139 6.17 -17.19 -33.40
N GLY A 140 5.79 -16.24 -32.54
CA GLY A 140 4.38 -15.88 -32.29
C GLY A 140 3.60 -16.85 -31.41
N LYS A 141 4.21 -17.95 -30.92
CA LYS A 141 3.56 -18.93 -30.04
C LYS A 141 3.75 -18.56 -28.57
N LEU A 142 2.67 -18.14 -27.90
CA LEU A 142 2.72 -17.70 -26.50
C LEU A 142 3.26 -18.81 -25.55
N SER A 143 2.92 -20.08 -25.82
CA SER A 143 3.43 -21.22 -25.03
C SER A 143 4.95 -21.37 -25.09
N THR A 144 5.56 -21.12 -26.26
CA THR A 144 7.02 -21.20 -26.42
C THR A 144 7.71 -20.02 -25.73
N ALA A 145 7.09 -18.84 -25.72
CA ALA A 145 7.63 -17.66 -25.04
C ALA A 145 7.67 -17.86 -23.53
N VAL A 146 6.60 -18.43 -22.95
CA VAL A 146 6.52 -18.74 -21.52
C VAL A 146 7.55 -19.80 -21.14
N LEU A 147 7.72 -20.85 -21.94
CA LEU A 147 8.75 -21.88 -21.72
C LEU A 147 10.18 -21.31 -21.75
N LEU A 148 10.46 -20.41 -22.70
CA LEU A 148 11.77 -19.74 -22.79
C LEU A 148 12.05 -18.86 -21.57
N ILE A 149 11.08 -18.05 -21.13
CA ILE A 149 11.23 -17.19 -19.95
C ILE A 149 11.42 -18.04 -18.69
N PHE A 150 10.56 -19.06 -18.51
CA PHE A 150 10.65 -19.96 -17.37
C PHE A 150 11.97 -20.72 -17.33
N GLY A 151 12.47 -21.19 -18.48
CA GLY A 151 13.76 -21.87 -18.58
C GLY A 151 14.93 -20.96 -18.19
N VAL A 152 14.93 -19.70 -18.64
CA VAL A 152 15.98 -18.73 -18.28
C VAL A 152 15.93 -18.37 -16.80
N THR A 153 14.73 -18.11 -16.25
CA THR A 153 14.58 -17.82 -14.82
C THR A 153 14.97 -19.01 -13.95
N ALA A 154 14.55 -20.22 -14.31
CA ALA A 154 14.91 -21.43 -13.58
C ALA A 154 16.42 -21.69 -13.62
N PHE A 155 17.09 -21.48 -14.76
CA PHE A 155 18.54 -21.58 -14.85
C PHE A 155 19.24 -20.55 -13.96
N PHE A 156 18.80 -19.28 -13.98
CA PHE A 156 19.41 -18.22 -13.19
C PHE A 156 19.27 -18.47 -11.67
N VAL A 157 18.07 -18.87 -11.22
CA VAL A 157 17.83 -19.26 -9.83
C VAL A 157 18.65 -20.50 -9.46
N ASN A 158 18.74 -21.49 -10.35
CA ASN A 158 19.53 -22.69 -10.09
C ASN A 158 21.03 -22.38 -9.97
N VAL A 159 21.55 -21.46 -10.77
CA VAL A 159 22.95 -20.99 -10.70
C VAL A 159 23.21 -20.24 -9.40
N ASP A 160 22.31 -19.37 -8.96
CA ASP A 160 22.42 -18.67 -7.67
C ASP A 160 22.42 -19.65 -6.48
N LEU A 161 21.50 -20.61 -6.47
CA LEU A 161 21.47 -21.69 -5.47
C LEU A 161 22.74 -22.55 -5.47
N LYS A 162 23.40 -22.69 -6.64
CA LYS A 162 24.66 -23.44 -6.77
C LYS A 162 25.87 -22.61 -6.32
N TYR A 163 25.82 -21.29 -6.45
CA TYR A 163 26.92 -20.38 -6.13
C TYR A 163 26.87 -19.82 -4.70
N GLY A 164 25.67 -19.68 -4.14
CA GLY A 164 25.42 -19.18 -2.78
C GLY A 164 25.71 -20.17 -1.65
N ASP A 165 26.17 -21.39 -1.96
CA ASP A 165 26.56 -22.41 -0.97
C ASP A 165 28.06 -22.75 -1.03
N ASN A 166 28.88 -21.91 -1.68
CA ASN A 166 30.34 -22.08 -1.67
C ASN A 166 30.96 -21.54 -0.36
N GLY A 167 30.60 -22.19 0.75
CA GLY A 167 31.53 -22.60 1.81
C GLY A 167 32.21 -21.56 2.69
N ASN A 168 31.95 -20.25 2.59
CA ASN A 168 32.62 -19.24 3.42
C ASN A 168 31.70 -18.38 4.32
N ASP A 169 30.38 -18.59 4.28
CA ASP A 169 29.42 -17.73 4.98
C ASP A 169 29.10 -18.16 6.43
N ALA A 170 29.85 -19.13 6.97
CA ALA A 170 29.80 -19.46 8.41
C ALA A 170 30.61 -18.48 9.29
N THR A 171 31.23 -17.43 8.71
CA THR A 171 32.06 -16.46 9.46
C THR A 171 31.65 -14.99 9.32
N ALA A 172 30.60 -14.67 8.56
CA ALA A 172 30.14 -13.29 8.41
C ALA A 172 28.95 -12.95 9.34
N CYS A 173 29.31 -12.52 10.56
CA CYS A 173 28.53 -11.77 11.56
C CYS A 173 27.64 -12.53 12.56
N PRO A 174 28.08 -12.65 13.82
CA PRO A 174 27.21 -12.48 14.97
C PRO A 174 26.95 -10.98 15.22
N ARG A 175 25.84 -10.66 15.91
CA ARG A 175 25.41 -9.35 16.47
C ARG A 175 24.32 -8.59 15.71
N TYR A 176 23.09 -9.07 15.86
CA TYR A 176 21.88 -8.22 15.83
C TYR A 176 21.01 -8.37 17.09
N PHE A 177 21.57 -8.95 18.16
CA PHE A 177 20.87 -9.14 19.44
C PHE A 177 21.81 -8.73 20.58
N ASP A 178 22.03 -7.42 20.71
CA ASP A 178 22.52 -6.74 21.92
C ASP A 178 22.72 -5.26 21.59
N ALA A 179 21.66 -4.47 21.72
CA ALA A 179 21.67 -3.07 22.13
C ALA A 179 20.22 -2.53 22.20
N SER A 180 19.91 -1.97 23.38
CA SER A 180 18.67 -1.30 23.84
C SER A 180 17.42 -2.16 23.98
#